data_AF-A0A9Q0YJJ6-F1
#
_entry.id   AF-A0A9Q0YJJ6-F1
#
_cell.length_a   1.000
_cell.length_b   1.000
_cell.length_c   1.000
_cell.angle_alpha   90.00
_cell.angle_beta   90.00
_cell.angle_gamma   90.00
#
_symmetry.space_group_name_H-M   'P 1'
#
loop_
_entity.id
_entity.type
_entity.pdbx_description
1 polymer ?
#
loop_
_entity_poly.entity_id
_entity_poly.type
_entity_poly.pdbx_seq_one_letter_code
_entity_poly.pdbx_strand_id
1 'polypeptide(L)'
;MNKEQYMDKMSDLIMEDKTYRLLKSDPTTSLENKIRKAIKELKEQNKLNKKPAKQLTPRNSLSPRIYGLPKVHKEGTPLRPIVSSINSPSYNLARHLAGILTPLSGKGISYIKNSQHFVERAKKISIETSDILVQKTDSKLSFSVYRKPTHTDQYLHFSSNHHVSAKINVVNTLLHRTLTLCDEAKVSDELDHITKALHKNDYPAHYVHRAVKKQTQQQITNKKASEEYNKGLTFMPYVKGVSERITRILNHAGVKTFYFRSQKLRDILSQPKDPLPKKLYCLCLLNPM
;
A
#
# COMPACT_ATOMS: atom_id res chain seq x y z
N MET A 1 38.16 13.69 -9.89
CA MET A 1 37.88 14.22 -11.25
C MET A 1 38.48 15.61 -11.33
N ASN A 2 39.36 15.83 -12.29
CA ASN A 2 39.97 17.14 -12.51
C ASN A 2 39.05 18.04 -13.37
N LYS A 3 39.44 19.30 -13.59
CA LYS A 3 38.62 20.29 -14.32
C LYS A 3 38.39 19.88 -15.78
N GLU A 4 39.40 19.36 -16.45
CA GLU A 4 39.34 18.95 -17.86
C GLU A 4 38.36 17.80 -18.05
N GLN A 5 38.53 16.72 -17.28
CA GLN A 5 37.60 15.58 -17.24
C GLN A 5 36.15 16.00 -16.92
N TYR A 6 35.96 17.06 -16.12
CA TYR A 6 34.63 17.60 -15.85
C TYR A 6 34.04 18.31 -17.07
N MET A 7 34.84 19.12 -17.78
CA MET A 7 34.39 19.86 -18.96
C MET A 7 34.07 18.92 -20.12
N ASP A 8 34.87 17.87 -20.30
CA ASP A 8 34.62 16.83 -21.31
C ASP A 8 33.29 16.13 -21.02
N LYS A 9 33.11 15.60 -19.81
CA LYS A 9 31.86 14.97 -19.38
C LYS A 9 30.64 15.87 -19.46
N MET A 10 30.79 17.18 -19.23
CA MET A 10 29.70 18.14 -19.40
C MET A 10 29.37 18.36 -20.88
N SER A 11 30.38 18.37 -21.75
CA SER A 11 30.20 18.51 -23.20
C SER A 11 29.52 17.27 -23.76
N ASP A 12 29.99 16.07 -23.42
CA ASP A 12 29.39 14.80 -23.81
C ASP A 12 27.90 14.76 -23.41
N LEU A 13 27.60 15.13 -22.16
CA LEU A 13 26.24 15.15 -21.62
C LEU A 13 25.28 16.06 -22.40
N ILE A 14 25.77 17.19 -22.91
CA ILE A 14 24.93 18.19 -23.61
C ILE A 14 24.89 17.93 -25.12
N MET A 15 25.95 17.38 -25.71
CA MET A 15 26.08 17.24 -27.17
C MET A 15 25.69 15.86 -27.69
N GLU A 16 25.93 14.78 -26.95
CA GLU A 16 25.63 13.42 -27.41
C GLU A 16 24.17 13.01 -27.13
N ASP A 17 23.54 13.61 -26.11
CA ASP A 17 22.18 13.28 -25.72
C ASP A 17 21.14 14.00 -26.61
N LYS A 18 20.17 13.24 -27.13
CA LYS A 18 19.05 13.76 -27.94
C LYS A 18 18.08 14.64 -27.14
N THR A 19 18.30 14.78 -25.83
CA THR A 19 17.47 15.60 -24.94
C THR A 19 17.68 17.11 -25.11
N TYR A 20 18.86 17.54 -25.56
CA TYR A 20 19.18 18.96 -25.73
C TYR A 20 19.23 19.38 -27.20
N ARG A 21 18.96 20.66 -27.44
CA ARG A 21 19.04 21.27 -28.78
C ARG A 21 19.79 22.59 -28.70
N LEU A 22 20.71 22.79 -29.64
CA LEU A 22 21.39 24.06 -29.81
C LEU A 22 20.41 25.15 -30.27
N LEU A 23 20.42 26.30 -29.59
CA LEU A 23 19.68 27.48 -29.97
C LEU A 23 20.53 28.38 -30.86
N LYS A 24 19.88 29.08 -31.81
CA LYS A 24 20.55 30.01 -32.72
C LYS A 24 21.07 31.28 -32.04
N SER A 25 20.43 31.68 -30.94
CA SER A 25 20.75 32.89 -30.18
C SER A 25 20.24 32.79 -28.74
N ASP A 26 20.77 33.63 -27.86
CA ASP A 26 20.35 33.70 -26.46
C ASP A 26 18.92 34.29 -26.34
N PRO A 27 17.94 33.52 -25.83
CA PRO A 27 16.56 33.99 -25.70
C PRO A 27 16.32 34.89 -24.47
N THR A 28 17.33 35.15 -23.64
CA THR A 28 17.18 35.83 -22.33
C THR A 28 16.46 37.17 -22.46
N THR A 29 16.91 38.05 -23.36
CA THR A 29 16.30 39.37 -23.57
C THR A 29 14.87 39.27 -24.12
N SER A 30 14.63 38.32 -25.03
CA SER A 30 13.29 38.07 -25.59
C SER A 30 12.32 37.62 -24.49
N LEU A 31 12.76 36.73 -23.61
CA LEU A 31 11.97 36.24 -22.48
C LEU A 31 11.71 37.33 -21.44
N GLU A 32 12.72 38.13 -21.11
CA GLU A 32 12.60 39.30 -20.24
C GLU A 32 11.53 40.27 -20.75
N ASN A 33 11.52 40.57 -22.05
CA ASN A 33 10.52 41.43 -22.67
C ASN A 33 9.11 40.82 -22.66
N LYS A 34 8.97 39.52 -22.88
CA LYS A 34 7.68 38.82 -22.78
C LYS A 34 7.10 38.89 -21.36
N ILE A 35 7.93 38.67 -20.34
CA ILE A 35 7.52 38.73 -18.94
C ILE A 35 7.13 40.17 -18.56
N ARG A 36 7.91 41.17 -18.99
CA ARG A 36 7.57 42.59 -18.80
C ARG A 36 6.22 42.95 -19.41
N LYS A 37 5.96 42.50 -20.64
CA LYS A 37 4.69 42.73 -21.33
C LYS A 37 3.52 42.14 -20.53
N ALA A 38 3.63 40.87 -20.11
CA ALA A 38 2.59 40.22 -19.32
C ALA A 38 2.33 40.92 -17.97
N ILE A 39 3.38 41.34 -17.26
CA ILE A 39 3.23 42.08 -15.99
C ILE A 39 2.56 43.44 -16.21
N LYS A 40 2.89 44.12 -17.32
CA LYS A 40 2.26 45.40 -17.69
C LYS A 40 0.76 45.23 -17.94
N GLU A 41 0.37 44.24 -18.72
CA GLU A 41 -1.04 43.93 -19.00
C GLU A 41 -1.82 43.59 -17.72
N LEU A 42 -1.24 42.80 -16.81
CA LEU A 42 -1.85 42.48 -15.52
C LEU A 42 -2.02 43.71 -14.61
N LYS A 43 -1.09 44.66 -14.69
CA LYS A 43 -1.15 45.93 -13.96
C LYS A 43 -2.25 46.83 -14.52
N GLU A 44 -2.39 46.91 -15.85
CA GLU A 44 -3.45 47.67 -16.53
C GLU A 44 -4.85 47.12 -16.23
N GLN A 45 -4.97 45.79 -16.08
CA GLN A 45 -6.21 45.13 -15.69
C GLN A 45 -6.51 45.20 -14.18
N ASN A 46 -5.72 45.92 -13.38
CA ASN A 46 -5.82 45.95 -11.91
C ASN A 46 -5.77 44.57 -11.24
N LYS A 47 -5.21 43.56 -11.89
CA LYS A 47 -5.05 42.19 -11.34
C LYS A 47 -3.78 42.01 -10.51
N LEU A 48 -2.87 42.99 -10.55
CA LEU A 48 -1.59 42.94 -9.86
C LEU A 48 -1.23 44.28 -9.20
N ASN A 49 -1.03 44.24 -7.88
CA ASN A 49 -0.65 45.41 -7.09
C ASN A 49 0.73 45.98 -7.49
N LYS A 50 0.94 47.28 -7.27
CA LYS A 50 2.19 48.00 -7.65
C LYS A 50 3.46 47.36 -7.05
N LYS A 51 3.42 46.94 -5.78
CA LYS A 51 4.57 46.35 -5.05
C LYS A 51 5.01 45.00 -5.65
N PRO A 52 4.14 43.97 -5.77
CA PRO A 52 4.53 42.72 -6.41
C PRO A 52 4.88 42.91 -7.89
N ALA A 53 4.20 43.79 -8.64
CA ALA A 53 4.56 44.07 -10.02
C ALA A 53 6.02 44.54 -10.17
N LYS A 54 6.49 45.43 -9.29
CA LYS A 54 7.88 45.90 -9.29
C LYS A 54 8.87 44.78 -8.99
N GLN A 55 8.55 43.89 -8.05
CA GLN A 55 9.40 42.76 -7.66
C GLN A 55 9.47 41.68 -8.75
N LEU A 56 8.35 41.43 -9.44
CA LEU A 56 8.25 40.40 -10.47
C LEU A 56 8.87 40.83 -11.80
N THR A 57 9.01 42.13 -12.04
CA THR A 57 9.55 42.66 -13.29
C THR A 57 11.05 42.38 -13.39
N PRO A 58 11.50 41.53 -14.34
CA PRO A 58 12.91 41.24 -14.52
C PRO A 58 13.71 42.47 -14.98
N ARG A 59 14.97 42.56 -14.51
CA ARG A 59 15.94 43.61 -14.84
C ARG A 59 17.32 42.99 -14.94
N ASN A 60 18.04 43.25 -16.03
CA ASN A 60 19.41 42.77 -16.25
C ASN A 60 19.56 41.27 -15.97
N SER A 61 18.63 40.47 -16.51
CA SER A 61 18.59 39.05 -16.23
C SER A 61 19.79 38.34 -16.86
N LEU A 62 20.25 37.28 -16.20
CA LEU A 62 21.30 36.41 -16.72
C LEU A 62 20.70 35.16 -17.36
N SER A 63 21.37 34.66 -18.39
CA SER A 63 21.02 33.35 -18.95
C SER A 63 21.27 32.25 -17.90
N PRO A 64 20.31 31.32 -17.71
CA PRO A 64 20.49 30.20 -16.79
C PRO A 64 21.76 29.40 -17.11
N ARG A 65 22.51 29.02 -16.07
CA ARG A 65 23.77 28.30 -16.22
C ARG A 65 23.61 26.84 -15.85
N ILE A 66 24.03 25.93 -16.73
CA ILE A 66 24.09 24.50 -16.44
C ILE A 66 25.41 24.12 -15.78
N TYR A 67 25.37 23.24 -14.80
CA TYR A 67 26.54 22.62 -14.17
C TYR A 67 26.20 21.20 -13.71
N GLY A 68 27.21 20.35 -13.56
CA GLY A 68 27.07 18.96 -13.15
C GLY A 68 27.50 18.75 -11.69
N LEU A 69 26.71 17.99 -10.92
CA LEU A 69 27.13 17.50 -9.61
C LEU A 69 27.67 16.06 -9.73
N PRO A 70 28.96 15.81 -9.44
CA PRO A 70 29.56 14.49 -9.52
C PRO A 70 28.89 13.48 -8.58
N LYS A 71 28.55 12.29 -9.11
CA LYS A 71 28.05 11.17 -8.31
C LYS A 71 29.18 10.22 -7.97
N VAL A 72 30.00 10.64 -7.01
CA VAL A 72 31.23 9.95 -6.56
C VAL A 72 31.02 8.51 -6.07
N HIS A 73 29.78 8.15 -5.73
CA HIS A 73 29.41 6.80 -5.28
C HIS A 73 28.95 5.87 -6.42
N LYS A 74 28.95 6.35 -7.67
CA LYS A 74 28.57 5.54 -8.85
C LYS A 74 29.81 5.29 -9.71
N GLU A 75 29.86 4.12 -10.33
CA GLU A 75 30.92 3.75 -11.27
C GLU A 75 31.05 4.80 -12.38
N GLY A 76 32.28 5.13 -12.75
CA GLY A 76 32.58 6.18 -13.73
C GLY A 76 32.30 7.61 -13.23
N THR A 77 31.77 7.82 -12.01
CA THR A 77 31.42 9.14 -11.45
C THR A 77 30.64 10.02 -12.45
N PRO A 78 29.41 9.64 -12.83
CA PRO A 78 28.58 10.40 -13.74
C PRO A 78 28.16 11.74 -13.12
N LEU A 79 27.89 12.73 -13.97
CA LEU A 79 27.40 14.05 -13.57
C LEU A 79 25.88 14.06 -13.48
N ARG A 80 25.33 14.66 -12.42
CA ARG A 80 23.90 15.05 -12.39
C ARG A 80 23.79 16.49 -12.90
N PRO A 81 23.18 16.73 -14.08
CA PRO A 81 23.04 18.07 -14.62
C PRO A 81 22.03 18.87 -13.77
N ILE A 82 22.37 20.12 -13.46
CA ILE A 82 21.55 21.09 -12.75
C ILE A 82 21.58 22.41 -13.52
N VAL A 83 20.42 23.01 -13.76
CA VAL A 83 20.31 24.35 -14.34
C VAL A 83 20.04 25.36 -13.24
N SER A 84 21.01 26.22 -12.96
CA SER A 84 20.81 27.38 -12.08
C SER A 84 20.01 28.44 -12.81
N SER A 85 18.77 28.64 -12.35
CA SER A 85 17.91 29.73 -12.81
C SER A 85 18.03 30.98 -11.94
N ILE A 86 19.02 31.06 -11.04
CA ILE A 86 19.22 32.25 -10.20
C ILE A 86 19.51 33.45 -11.10
N ASN A 87 18.82 34.56 -10.84
CA ASN A 87 18.87 35.80 -11.65
C ASN A 87 18.40 35.62 -13.11
N SER A 88 17.71 34.53 -13.44
CA SER A 88 17.09 34.38 -14.76
C SER A 88 15.82 35.23 -14.90
N PRO A 89 15.37 35.53 -16.14
CA PRO A 89 14.19 36.35 -16.36
C PRO A 89 12.93 35.85 -15.63
N SER A 90 12.80 34.53 -15.48
CA SER A 90 11.62 33.88 -14.90
C SER A 90 11.74 33.57 -13.40
N TYR A 91 12.91 33.78 -12.78
CA TYR A 91 13.18 33.34 -11.41
C TYR A 91 12.19 33.89 -10.38
N ASN A 92 11.99 35.21 -10.35
CA ASN A 92 11.09 35.86 -9.39
C ASN A 92 9.63 35.47 -9.62
N LEU A 93 9.25 35.33 -10.89
CA LEU A 93 7.91 34.88 -11.27
C LEU A 93 7.66 33.45 -10.78
N ALA A 94 8.57 32.52 -11.07
CA ALA A 94 8.48 31.14 -10.63
C ALA A 94 8.42 31.04 -9.10
N ARG A 95 9.25 31.81 -8.39
CA ARG A 95 9.26 31.85 -6.92
C ARG A 95 7.94 32.36 -6.35
N HIS A 96 7.36 33.40 -6.95
CA HIS A 96 6.06 33.94 -6.52
C HIS A 96 4.92 32.94 -6.74
N LEU A 97 4.86 32.32 -7.92
CA LEU A 97 3.89 31.28 -8.23
C LEU A 97 4.05 30.07 -7.29
N ALA A 98 5.28 29.63 -7.03
CA ALA A 98 5.53 28.58 -6.06
C ALA A 98 5.00 28.96 -4.67
N GLY A 99 5.16 30.20 -4.23
CA GLY A 99 4.58 30.68 -2.96
C GLY A 99 3.06 30.58 -2.91
N ILE A 100 2.37 30.90 -4.00
CA ILE A 100 0.90 30.78 -4.11
C ILE A 100 0.45 29.31 -4.08
N LEU A 101 1.19 28.43 -4.76
CA LEU A 101 0.84 27.02 -4.91
C LEU A 101 1.27 26.16 -3.71
N THR A 102 2.26 26.59 -2.93
CA THR A 102 2.83 25.82 -1.81
C THR A 102 1.77 25.40 -0.78
N PRO A 103 0.82 26.26 -0.34
CA PRO A 103 -0.22 25.85 0.60
C PRO A 103 -1.23 24.83 0.05
N LEU A 104 -1.31 24.70 -1.28
CA LEU A 104 -2.15 23.70 -1.94
C LEU A 104 -1.39 22.37 -2.07
N SER A 105 -0.07 22.45 -2.27
CA SER A 105 0.84 21.31 -2.30
C SER A 105 1.04 20.76 -0.87
N GLY A 106 0.45 19.61 -0.56
CA GLY A 106 0.59 19.00 0.78
C GLY A 106 -0.70 18.55 1.44
N LYS A 107 -1.85 19.03 0.96
CA LYS A 107 -3.17 18.76 1.54
C LYS A 107 -3.86 17.50 0.99
N GLY A 108 -3.30 16.91 -0.06
CA GLY A 108 -3.84 15.68 -0.65
C GLY A 108 -3.74 14.50 0.32
N ILE A 109 -4.73 13.61 0.28
CA ILE A 109 -4.72 12.36 1.08
C ILE A 109 -3.48 11.52 0.75
N SER A 110 -3.04 11.54 -0.51
CA SER A 110 -1.86 10.85 -1.04
C SER A 110 -0.53 11.59 -0.81
N TYR A 111 -0.53 12.76 -0.18
CA TYR A 111 0.71 13.53 0.00
C TYR A 111 1.68 12.83 0.96
N ILE A 112 2.93 12.74 0.52
CA ILE A 112 4.04 12.17 1.29
C ILE A 112 5.17 13.21 1.35
N LYS A 113 5.46 13.71 2.55
CA LYS A 113 6.48 14.75 2.76
C LYS A 113 7.92 14.25 2.55
N ASN A 114 8.25 13.09 3.12
CA ASN A 114 9.59 12.49 3.07
C ASN A 114 9.51 10.98 3.34
N SER A 115 10.65 10.30 3.31
CA SER A 115 10.75 8.85 3.56
C SER A 115 10.28 8.43 4.95
N GLN A 116 10.52 9.24 5.99
CA GLN A 116 10.05 8.95 7.34
C GLN A 116 8.53 9.02 7.42
N HIS A 117 7.93 10.09 6.90
CA HIS A 117 6.47 10.27 6.82
C HIS A 117 5.81 9.16 5.98
N PHE A 118 6.48 8.68 4.93
CA PHE A 118 6.05 7.51 4.18
C PHE A 118 5.99 6.27 5.08
N VAL A 119 7.08 5.96 5.79
CA VAL A 119 7.15 4.80 6.68
C VAL A 119 6.10 4.89 7.79
N GLU A 120 5.89 6.07 8.38
CA GLU A 120 4.87 6.29 9.40
C GLU A 120 3.45 6.06 8.87
N ARG A 121 3.13 6.52 7.64
CA ARG A 121 1.83 6.24 7.01
C ARG A 121 1.71 4.77 6.63
N ALA A 122 2.76 4.18 6.04
CA ALA A 122 2.76 2.79 5.62
C ALA A 122 2.58 1.83 6.82
N LYS A 123 3.18 2.14 7.98
CA LYS A 123 2.98 1.38 9.22
C LYS A 123 1.53 1.40 9.73
N LYS A 124 0.76 2.45 9.42
CA LYS A 124 -0.66 2.56 9.77
C LYS A 124 -1.57 1.80 8.82
N ILE A 125 -1.04 1.34 7.68
CA ILE A 125 -1.79 0.50 6.75
C ILE A 125 -1.83 -0.91 7.37
N SER A 126 -3.03 -1.35 7.76
CA SER A 126 -3.26 -2.74 8.13
C SER A 126 -3.16 -3.58 6.86
N ILE A 127 -2.22 -4.53 6.85
CA ILE A 127 -2.12 -5.52 5.79
C ILE A 127 -3.02 -6.68 6.20
N GLU A 128 -4.09 -6.90 5.44
CA GLU A 128 -5.05 -7.95 5.68
C GLU A 128 -4.57 -9.28 5.11
N THR A 129 -5.11 -10.39 5.61
CA THR A 129 -4.76 -11.73 5.07
C THR A 129 -5.16 -11.92 3.60
N SER A 130 -5.99 -11.04 3.06
CA SER A 130 -6.33 -10.97 1.64
C SER A 130 -5.27 -10.30 0.76
N ASP A 131 -4.30 -9.61 1.34
CA ASP A 131 -3.36 -8.79 0.57
C ASP A 131 -2.30 -9.64 -0.15
N ILE A 132 -1.93 -9.20 -1.35
CA ILE A 132 -1.12 -9.97 -2.31
C ILE A 132 0.27 -9.34 -2.44
N LEU A 133 1.33 -10.15 -2.48
CA LEU A 133 2.64 -9.65 -2.88
C LEU A 133 2.66 -9.53 -4.40
N VAL A 134 2.86 -8.31 -4.89
CA VAL A 134 3.07 -8.04 -6.30
C VAL A 134 4.56 -7.82 -6.54
N GLN A 135 5.17 -8.69 -7.34
CA GLN A 135 6.55 -8.51 -7.78
C GLN A 135 6.55 -8.16 -9.27
N LYS A 136 7.12 -6.99 -9.60
CA LYS A 136 7.29 -6.52 -10.98
C LYS A 136 8.67 -6.90 -11.47
N THR A 137 8.73 -7.73 -12.51
CA THR A 137 9.97 -8.04 -13.23
C THR A 137 9.82 -7.55 -14.67
N ASP A 138 10.59 -6.52 -15.03
CA ASP A 138 10.75 -5.81 -16.32
C ASP A 138 9.50 -5.51 -17.17
N SER A 139 8.67 -6.50 -17.51
CA SER A 139 7.44 -6.33 -18.30
C SER A 139 6.26 -7.23 -17.87
N LYS A 140 6.40 -8.04 -16.83
CA LYS A 140 5.33 -8.90 -16.31
C LYS A 140 5.14 -8.70 -14.80
N LEU A 141 3.89 -8.58 -14.38
CA LEU A 141 3.52 -8.66 -12.96
C LEU A 141 3.38 -10.13 -12.60
N SER A 142 4.01 -10.54 -11.51
CA SER A 142 3.77 -11.85 -10.92
C SER A 142 3.12 -11.74 -9.55
N PHE A 143 2.11 -12.57 -9.32
CA PHE A 143 1.32 -12.58 -8.09
C PHE A 143 1.61 -13.84 -7.29
N SER A 144 1.85 -13.68 -5.99
CA SER A 144 2.09 -14.78 -5.06
C SER A 144 1.60 -14.44 -3.66
N VAL A 145 1.29 -15.47 -2.88
CA VAL A 145 0.87 -15.29 -1.48
C VAL A 145 2.03 -14.74 -0.67
N TYR A 146 1.86 -13.54 -0.13
CA TYR A 146 2.85 -12.95 0.75
C TYR A 146 2.86 -13.62 2.12
N ARG A 147 4.05 -13.91 2.64
CA ARG A 147 4.27 -14.32 4.04
C ARG A 147 5.31 -13.38 4.67
N LYS A 148 5.01 -12.86 5.86
CA LYS A 148 5.95 -12.03 6.61
C LYS A 148 7.20 -12.85 6.98
N PRO A 149 8.39 -12.24 7.13
CA PRO A 149 9.59 -12.95 7.59
C PRO A 149 9.42 -13.66 8.95
N THR A 150 8.47 -13.19 9.77
CA THR A 150 8.11 -13.78 11.06
C THR A 150 7.03 -14.86 10.98
N HIS A 151 6.57 -15.24 9.78
CA HIS A 151 5.52 -16.24 9.60
C HIS A 151 6.09 -17.64 9.90
N THR A 152 5.56 -18.33 10.91
CA THR A 152 6.09 -19.61 11.39
C THR A 152 5.38 -20.84 10.80
N ASP A 153 4.38 -20.61 9.95
CA ASP A 153 3.44 -21.62 9.46
C ASP A 153 2.72 -22.36 10.59
N GLN A 154 2.53 -21.70 11.73
CA GLN A 154 1.72 -22.23 12.84
C GLN A 154 0.25 -21.97 12.54
N TYR A 155 -0.46 -23.03 12.19
CA TYR A 155 -1.90 -23.04 11.97
C TYR A 155 -2.60 -23.76 13.12
N LEU A 156 -3.91 -23.96 12.98
CA LEU A 156 -4.68 -24.70 13.97
C LEU A 156 -4.23 -26.17 14.00
N HIS A 157 -3.56 -26.60 15.07
CA HIS A 157 -3.13 -27.99 15.22
C HIS A 157 -4.29 -29.00 15.08
N PHE A 158 -4.07 -30.12 14.39
CA PHE A 158 -5.14 -31.09 14.12
C PHE A 158 -5.70 -31.75 15.38
N SER A 159 -4.87 -31.96 16.42
CA SER A 159 -5.32 -32.50 17.71
C SER A 159 -6.05 -31.49 18.60
N SER A 160 -6.10 -30.21 18.21
CA SER A 160 -6.73 -29.17 19.04
C SER A 160 -8.23 -29.43 19.28
N ASN A 161 -8.74 -28.93 20.42
CA ASN A 161 -10.15 -29.05 20.81
C ASN A 161 -11.04 -28.07 20.03
N HIS A 162 -11.08 -28.25 18.71
CA HIS A 162 -11.96 -27.53 17.79
C HIS A 162 -12.72 -28.54 16.93
N HIS A 163 -13.96 -28.18 16.57
CA HIS A 163 -14.76 -28.99 15.65
C HIS A 163 -14.03 -29.20 14.32
N VAL A 164 -14.23 -30.36 13.69
CA VAL A 164 -13.56 -30.76 12.45
C VAL A 164 -13.78 -29.75 11.32
N SER A 165 -14.94 -29.08 11.28
CA SER A 165 -15.20 -28.03 10.28
C SER A 165 -14.22 -26.86 10.35
N ALA A 166 -13.79 -26.44 11.55
CA ALA A 166 -12.81 -25.36 11.70
C ALA A 166 -11.45 -25.76 11.14
N LYS A 167 -11.04 -27.03 11.35
CA LYS A 167 -9.81 -27.61 10.80
C LYS A 167 -9.86 -27.69 9.28
N ILE A 168 -10.99 -28.13 8.73
CA ILE A 168 -11.24 -28.16 7.28
C ILE A 168 -11.18 -26.73 6.69
N ASN A 169 -11.73 -25.74 7.38
CA ASN A 169 -11.74 -24.37 6.90
C ASN A 169 -10.34 -23.77 6.80
N VAL A 170 -9.41 -24.12 7.70
CA VAL A 170 -8.00 -23.70 7.58
C VAL A 170 -7.42 -24.14 6.25
N VAL A 171 -7.63 -25.41 5.87
CA VAL A 171 -7.15 -25.96 4.60
C VAL A 171 -7.82 -25.24 3.42
N ASN A 172 -9.14 -25.10 3.43
CA ASN A 172 -9.90 -24.45 2.35
C ASN A 172 -9.48 -23.00 2.14
N THR A 173 -9.26 -22.24 3.21
CA THR A 173 -8.84 -20.84 3.14
C THR A 173 -7.45 -20.70 2.53
N LEU A 174 -6.50 -21.56 2.89
CA LEU A 174 -5.16 -21.54 2.31
C LEU A 174 -5.21 -21.86 0.81
N LEU A 175 -5.90 -22.93 0.43
CA LEU A 175 -6.05 -23.33 -0.97
C LEU A 175 -6.81 -22.32 -1.81
N HIS A 176 -7.87 -21.71 -1.26
CA HIS A 176 -8.61 -20.65 -1.94
C HIS A 176 -7.70 -19.46 -2.22
N ARG A 177 -6.90 -19.01 -1.24
CA ARG A 177 -5.96 -17.91 -1.43
C ARG A 177 -4.94 -18.24 -2.53
N THR A 178 -4.39 -19.45 -2.56
CA THR A 178 -3.46 -19.86 -3.62
C THR A 178 -4.10 -19.82 -5.01
N LEU A 179 -5.28 -20.40 -5.16
CA LEU A 179 -5.94 -20.51 -6.48
C LEU A 179 -6.51 -19.17 -6.97
N THR A 180 -6.87 -18.25 -6.08
CA THR A 180 -7.37 -16.93 -6.45
C THR A 180 -6.25 -15.93 -6.71
N LEU A 181 -5.11 -16.05 -6.01
CA LEU A 181 -4.11 -14.99 -5.95
C LEU A 181 -2.80 -15.32 -6.68
N CYS A 182 -2.45 -16.59 -6.90
CA CYS A 182 -1.19 -16.95 -7.56
C CYS A 182 -1.35 -17.08 -9.08
N ASP A 183 -0.31 -16.70 -9.81
CA ASP A 183 -0.19 -17.07 -11.23
C ASP A 183 -0.04 -18.59 -11.39
N GLU A 184 -0.53 -19.14 -12.51
CA GLU A 184 -0.48 -20.58 -12.82
C GLU A 184 0.91 -21.19 -12.63
N ALA A 185 1.97 -20.45 -12.98
CA ALA A 185 3.35 -20.90 -12.83
C ALA A 185 3.82 -21.07 -11.37
N LYS A 186 3.22 -20.34 -10.42
CA LYS A 186 3.59 -20.35 -8.99
C LYS A 186 2.61 -21.14 -8.11
N VAL A 187 1.51 -21.64 -8.67
CA VAL A 187 0.51 -22.42 -7.92
C VAL A 187 1.12 -23.72 -7.39
N SER A 188 1.94 -24.41 -8.19
CA SER A 188 2.54 -25.69 -7.79
C SER A 188 3.44 -25.56 -6.55
N ASP A 189 4.33 -24.56 -6.55
CA ASP A 189 5.25 -24.31 -5.43
C ASP A 189 4.50 -23.92 -4.15
N GLU A 190 3.43 -23.14 -4.32
CA GLU A 190 2.59 -22.68 -3.22
C GLU A 190 1.76 -23.83 -2.61
N LEU A 191 1.28 -24.77 -3.42
CA LEU A 191 0.62 -25.99 -2.95
C LEU A 191 1.57 -26.90 -2.18
N ASP A 192 2.82 -27.02 -2.62
CA ASP A 192 3.85 -27.77 -1.89
C ASP A 192 4.15 -27.12 -0.53
N HIS A 193 4.28 -25.79 -0.48
CA HIS A 193 4.44 -25.05 0.78
C HIS A 193 3.27 -25.29 1.74
N ILE A 194 2.02 -25.17 1.27
CA ILE A 194 0.83 -25.41 2.08
C ILE A 194 0.81 -26.85 2.61
N THR A 195 1.17 -27.81 1.77
CA THR A 195 1.21 -29.22 2.15
C THR A 195 2.22 -29.44 3.27
N LYS A 196 3.45 -28.93 3.13
CA LYS A 196 4.49 -29.00 4.17
C LYS A 196 4.05 -28.32 5.46
N ALA A 197 3.45 -27.14 5.35
CA ALA A 197 2.97 -26.40 6.50
C ALA A 197 1.83 -27.13 7.25
N LEU A 198 0.86 -27.72 6.54
CA LEU A 198 -0.22 -28.49 7.16
C LEU A 198 0.27 -29.78 7.80
N HIS A 199 1.25 -30.47 7.20
CA HIS A 199 1.90 -31.63 7.82
C HIS A 199 2.61 -31.26 9.13
N LYS A 200 3.28 -30.09 9.19
CA LYS A 200 3.88 -29.56 10.43
C LYS A 200 2.85 -29.28 11.54
N ASN A 201 1.56 -29.18 11.20
CA ASN A 201 0.45 -28.98 12.14
C ASN A 201 -0.39 -30.25 12.37
N ASP A 202 0.18 -31.43 12.05
CA ASP A 202 -0.40 -32.78 12.20
C ASP A 202 -1.70 -33.04 11.40
N TYR A 203 -1.90 -32.32 10.28
CA TYR A 203 -3.00 -32.65 9.38
C TYR A 203 -2.69 -33.95 8.62
N PRO A 204 -3.61 -34.93 8.58
CA PRO A 204 -3.39 -36.13 7.79
C PRO A 204 -3.32 -35.82 6.29
N ALA A 205 -2.35 -36.42 5.57
CA ALA A 205 -2.15 -36.19 4.13
C ALA A 205 -3.44 -36.37 3.31
N HIS A 206 -4.20 -37.43 3.61
CA HIS A 206 -5.47 -37.72 2.92
C HIS A 206 -6.53 -36.61 3.10
N TYR A 207 -6.52 -35.86 4.20
CA TYR A 207 -7.41 -34.71 4.39
C TYR A 207 -7.05 -33.55 3.45
N VAL A 208 -5.75 -33.28 3.28
CA VAL A 208 -5.25 -32.22 2.40
C VAL A 208 -5.53 -32.59 0.94
N HIS A 209 -5.18 -33.80 0.50
CA HIS A 209 -5.43 -34.26 -0.86
C HIS A 209 -6.92 -34.28 -1.23
N ARG A 210 -7.80 -34.67 -0.29
CA ARG A 210 -9.25 -34.64 -0.50
C ARG A 210 -9.77 -33.21 -0.64
N ALA A 211 -9.25 -32.26 0.13
CA ALA A 211 -9.63 -30.85 0.04
C ALA A 211 -9.22 -30.23 -1.30
N VAL A 212 -7.97 -30.47 -1.73
CA VAL A 212 -7.46 -30.05 -3.05
C VAL A 212 -8.34 -30.59 -4.17
N LYS A 213 -8.63 -31.89 -4.17
CA LYS A 213 -9.48 -32.54 -5.18
C LYS A 213 -10.91 -31.98 -5.21
N LYS A 214 -11.49 -31.67 -4.05
CA LYS A 214 -12.84 -31.09 -3.92
C LYS A 214 -12.90 -29.68 -4.50
N GLN A 215 -11.85 -28.87 -4.33
CA GLN A 215 -11.79 -27.50 -4.86
C GLN A 215 -11.61 -27.47 -6.37
N THR A 216 -10.83 -28.41 -6.94
CA THR A 216 -10.71 -28.58 -8.40
C THR A 216 -12.02 -29.07 -9.04
N GLN A 217 -12.85 -29.84 -8.33
CA GLN A 217 -14.13 -30.37 -8.83
C GLN A 217 -15.34 -29.44 -8.60
N GLN A 218 -15.20 -28.37 -7.82
CA GLN A 218 -16.31 -27.48 -7.43
C GLN A 218 -16.78 -26.51 -8.53
N GLN A 219 -16.27 -26.61 -9.76
CA GLN A 219 -16.85 -25.91 -10.92
C GLN A 219 -18.00 -26.67 -11.62
N ILE A 220 -18.33 -27.93 -11.25
CA ILE A 220 -19.30 -28.75 -12.02
C ILE A 220 -20.60 -29.11 -11.26
N THR A 221 -20.77 -28.76 -9.98
CA THR A 221 -22.07 -29.01 -9.31
C THR A 221 -22.54 -27.84 -8.45
N ASN A 222 -23.28 -26.94 -9.06
CA ASN A 222 -24.36 -26.21 -8.38
C ASN A 222 -25.46 -27.22 -8.01
N LYS A 223 -25.21 -28.10 -7.03
CA LYS A 223 -26.27 -28.95 -6.49
C LYS A 223 -27.04 -28.17 -5.44
N LYS A 224 -28.16 -27.61 -5.93
CA LYS A 224 -29.37 -27.17 -5.24
C LYS A 224 -29.32 -27.42 -3.73
N ALA A 225 -29.16 -26.35 -2.96
CA ALA A 225 -29.52 -26.37 -1.55
C ALA A 225 -31.02 -26.67 -1.48
N SER A 226 -31.38 -27.83 -0.93
CA SER A 226 -32.74 -28.06 -0.47
C SER A 226 -33.06 -26.99 0.58
N GLU A 227 -34.19 -26.29 0.41
CA GLU A 227 -34.77 -25.38 1.40
C GLU A 227 -35.24 -26.17 2.63
N GLU A 228 -34.30 -26.70 3.41
CA GLU A 228 -34.63 -27.24 4.71
C GLU A 228 -34.80 -26.04 5.66
N TYR A 229 -36.06 -25.70 5.92
CA TYR A 229 -36.44 -24.68 6.90
C TYR A 229 -35.91 -25.12 8.27
N ASN A 230 -34.77 -24.56 8.68
CA ASN A 230 -34.25 -24.78 10.03
C ASN A 230 -35.23 -24.14 11.01
N LYS A 231 -35.81 -24.94 11.92
CA LYS A 231 -36.74 -24.47 12.97
C LYS A 231 -36.05 -23.53 13.97
N GLY A 232 -34.72 -23.51 14.01
CA GLY A 232 -33.94 -22.56 14.82
C GLY A 232 -32.43 -22.65 14.59
N LEU A 233 -31.72 -21.67 15.15
CA LEU A 233 -30.26 -21.58 15.17
C LEU A 233 -29.79 -21.60 16.63
N THR A 234 -28.71 -22.31 16.92
CA THR A 234 -28.09 -22.28 18.24
C THR A 234 -26.58 -22.15 18.17
N PHE A 235 -26.00 -21.51 19.18
CA PHE A 235 -24.57 -21.30 19.33
C PHE A 235 -24.11 -21.95 20.63
N MET A 236 -23.05 -22.76 20.59
CA MET A 236 -22.51 -23.39 21.80
C MET A 236 -20.98 -23.52 21.78
N PRO A 237 -20.32 -23.58 22.95
CA PRO A 237 -18.89 -23.91 23.00
C PRO A 237 -18.65 -25.34 22.54
N TYR A 238 -17.53 -25.56 21.83
CA TYR A 238 -17.15 -26.91 21.41
C TYR A 238 -16.47 -27.70 22.53
N VAL A 239 -17.08 -28.82 22.92
CA VAL A 239 -16.59 -29.80 23.87
C VAL A 239 -16.57 -31.16 23.17
N LYS A 240 -15.38 -31.66 22.88
CA LYS A 240 -15.17 -32.95 22.19
C LYS A 240 -15.95 -34.08 22.87
N GLY A 241 -16.73 -34.81 22.08
CA GLY A 241 -17.56 -35.95 22.51
C GLY A 241 -18.95 -35.57 23.02
N VAL A 242 -19.16 -34.35 23.50
CA VAL A 242 -20.45 -33.88 24.05
C VAL A 242 -21.18 -33.04 23.03
N SER A 243 -20.52 -32.02 22.48
CA SER A 243 -21.11 -31.11 21.51
C SER A 243 -21.61 -31.83 20.26
N GLU A 244 -20.89 -32.84 19.76
CA GLU A 244 -21.30 -33.62 18.61
C GLU A 244 -22.57 -34.45 18.87
N ARG A 245 -22.72 -34.95 20.10
CA ARG A 245 -23.93 -35.68 20.52
C ARG A 245 -25.12 -34.73 20.62
N ILE A 246 -24.93 -33.56 21.23
CA ILE A 246 -25.96 -32.52 21.34
C ILE A 246 -26.38 -32.04 19.95
N THR A 247 -25.43 -31.76 19.06
CA THR A 247 -25.69 -31.38 17.67
C THR A 247 -26.49 -32.43 16.92
N ARG A 248 -26.21 -33.73 17.15
CA ARG A 248 -27.01 -34.79 16.54
C ARG A 248 -28.47 -34.73 16.98
N ILE A 249 -28.73 -34.57 18.28
CA ILE A 249 -30.08 -34.44 18.83
C ILE A 249 -30.79 -33.20 18.26
N LEU A 250 -30.11 -32.06 18.24
CA LEU A 250 -30.66 -30.80 17.76
C LEU A 250 -30.93 -30.80 16.25
N ASN A 251 -30.08 -31.46 15.46
CA ASN A 251 -30.32 -31.65 14.04
C ASN A 251 -31.61 -32.48 13.79
N HIS A 252 -31.88 -33.52 14.59
CA HIS A 252 -33.15 -34.25 14.52
C HIS A 252 -34.37 -33.37 14.88
N ALA A 253 -34.18 -32.36 15.73
CA ALA A 253 -35.19 -31.37 16.04
C ALA A 253 -35.29 -30.22 14.99
N GLY A 254 -34.47 -30.25 13.93
CA GLY A 254 -34.42 -29.21 12.90
C GLY A 254 -33.71 -27.93 13.34
N VAL A 255 -32.89 -27.98 14.39
CA VAL A 255 -32.13 -26.83 14.90
C VAL A 255 -30.67 -26.92 14.47
N LYS A 256 -30.21 -25.91 13.74
CA LYS A 256 -28.84 -25.85 13.22
C LYS A 256 -27.87 -25.32 14.27
N THR A 257 -26.82 -26.08 14.57
CA THR A 257 -25.84 -25.72 15.59
C THR A 257 -24.58 -25.09 15.01
N PHE A 258 -24.11 -24.00 15.63
CA PHE A 258 -22.83 -23.37 15.36
C PHE A 258 -21.95 -23.40 16.62
N TYR A 259 -20.65 -23.58 16.41
CA TYR A 259 -19.70 -23.67 17.50
C TYR A 259 -18.88 -22.38 17.63
N PHE A 260 -18.73 -21.88 18.85
CA PHE A 260 -17.80 -20.82 19.17
C PHE A 260 -16.71 -21.30 20.13
N ARG A 261 -15.64 -20.51 20.27
CA ARG A 261 -14.52 -20.83 21.16
C ARG A 261 -14.92 -20.53 22.61
N SER A 262 -14.59 -21.43 23.53
CA SER A 262 -14.70 -21.16 24.97
C SER A 262 -13.78 -19.98 25.37
N GLN A 263 -14.07 -19.36 26.52
CA GLN A 263 -13.25 -18.29 27.07
C GLN A 263 -11.80 -18.75 27.21
N LYS A 264 -10.85 -17.93 26.78
CA LYS A 264 -9.43 -18.24 26.91
C LYS A 264 -9.00 -17.97 28.35
N LEU A 265 -7.97 -18.69 28.82
CA LEU A 265 -7.31 -18.41 30.11
C LEU A 265 -6.93 -16.93 30.26
N ARG A 266 -6.53 -16.26 29.18
CA ARG A 266 -6.28 -14.80 29.19
C ARG A 266 -7.52 -13.99 29.53
N ASP A 267 -8.69 -14.36 29.02
CA ASP A 267 -9.93 -13.61 29.25
C ASP A 267 -10.36 -13.72 30.74
N ILE A 268 -9.92 -14.80 31.41
CA ILE A 268 -10.15 -15.07 32.83
C ILE A 268 -9.06 -14.42 33.69
N LEU A 269 -7.79 -14.57 33.31
CA LEU A 269 -6.62 -14.23 34.14
C LEU A 269 -6.03 -12.85 33.87
N SER A 270 -6.32 -12.23 32.72
CA SER A 270 -5.74 -10.97 32.29
C SER A 270 -6.85 -9.94 32.06
N GLN A 271 -7.35 -9.39 33.16
CA GLN A 271 -8.09 -8.13 33.16
C GLN A 271 -7.16 -7.02 33.66
N PRO A 272 -6.28 -6.46 32.80
CA PRO A 272 -5.32 -5.43 33.21
C PRO A 272 -5.97 -4.08 33.55
N LYS A 273 -7.29 -3.96 33.41
CA LYS A 273 -8.07 -2.77 33.71
C LYS A 273 -9.35 -3.19 34.42
N ASP A 274 -9.70 -2.46 35.47
CA ASP A 274 -10.99 -2.64 36.13
C ASP A 274 -12.13 -2.33 35.14
N PRO A 275 -13.19 -3.14 35.11
CA PRO A 275 -14.34 -2.86 34.27
C PRO A 275 -14.98 -1.54 34.72
N LEU A 276 -15.20 -0.63 33.78
CA LEU A 276 -15.89 0.63 34.06
C LEU A 276 -17.28 0.34 34.65
N PRO A 277 -17.72 1.09 35.67
CA PRO A 277 -19.07 0.97 36.20
C PRO A 277 -20.08 1.17 35.07
N LYS A 278 -21.06 0.26 34.94
CA LYS A 278 -22.09 0.29 33.88
C LYS A 278 -23.03 1.51 33.93
N LYS A 279 -22.76 2.49 34.80
CA LYS A 279 -23.48 3.75 34.93
C LYS A 279 -22.49 4.90 35.07
N LEU A 280 -22.00 5.43 33.96
CA LEU A 280 -21.50 6.80 33.89
C LEU A 280 -22.09 7.42 32.62
N TYR A 281 -23.01 8.35 32.85
CA TYR A 281 -23.72 9.11 31.82
C TYR A 281 -22.71 9.83 30.92
N CYS A 282 -22.95 9.76 29.62
CA CYS A 282 -22.20 10.49 28.61
C CYS A 282 -22.43 12.00 28.82
N LEU A 283 -21.47 12.70 29.43
CA LEU A 283 -21.46 14.16 29.47
C LEU A 283 -20.90 14.66 28.13
N CYS A 284 -21.79 14.78 27.15
CA CYS A 284 -21.57 15.67 26.00
C CYS A 284 -21.54 17.10 26.53
N LEU A 285 -20.35 17.71 26.60
CA LEU A 285 -20.24 19.16 26.74
C LEU A 285 -20.69 19.80 25.42
N LEU A 286 -21.96 20.18 25.38
CA LEU A 286 -22.48 21.21 24.48
C LEU A 286 -22.05 22.58 25.02
N ASN A 287 -21.20 23.27 24.23
CA ASN A 287 -21.02 24.73 23.99
C ASN A 287 -21.78 25.73 24.90
N PRO A 288 -21.24 26.94 25.24
CA PRO A 288 -21.13 28.04 24.24
C PRO A 288 -20.12 29.20 24.49
N MET A 289 -20.02 30.05 23.45
CA MET A 289 -19.32 31.35 23.27
C MET A 289 -17.87 31.33 22.79
#